data_AF-A0AAD7YJL7-F1
#
_entry.id   AF-A0AAD7YJL7-F1
#
_cell.length_a   1.000
_cell.length_b   1.000
_cell.length_c   1.000
_cell.angle_alpha   90.00
_cell.angle_beta   90.00
_cell.angle_gamma   90.00
#
_symmetry.space_group_name_H-M   'P 1'
#
loop_
_entity.id
_entity.type
_entity.pdbx_description
1 polymer ?
#
loop_
_entity_poly.entity_id
_entity_poly.type
_entity_poly.pdbx_seq_one_letter_code
_entity_poly.pdbx_strand_id
1 'polypeptide(L)'
;MSMPPPPPMPQGRIEEGFRPGGPPPDEQVSGFVVGMNVTNTVTHLLLGAVAFTAFICINTKREFYDVSIVEIPKLSAHVYLSVVGYVLLVSQAVLSLNPRSGWGDNFKYPKKTKIYWSIQVLGSFLAILGGILAIVGVKELNDLNIPPLIRPDTGHLNSAHNIVGLVALVLTSVSFVGGLVHLLCSSMLSAKIFKVLYSCIMTLTLIIAFIAICLAFDKFRIYLLTDVSVNMGISAAVLALVGMLMMMIGNLTVAGGKGNF
;
A
#
# COMPACT_ATOMS: atom_id res chain seq x y z
N MET A 1 6.32 -43.87 -59.38
CA MET A 1 6.37 -43.95 -57.91
C MET A 1 5.88 -42.62 -57.37
N SER A 2 4.67 -42.59 -56.81
CA SER A 2 4.10 -41.38 -56.19
C SER A 2 4.73 -41.16 -54.83
N MET A 3 5.21 -39.95 -54.56
CA MET A 3 5.74 -39.59 -53.25
C MET A 3 4.66 -39.73 -52.18
N PRO A 4 4.99 -40.27 -50.98
CA PRO A 4 4.06 -40.31 -49.88
C PRO A 4 3.68 -38.88 -49.46
N PRO A 5 2.43 -38.67 -49.00
CA PRO A 5 1.98 -37.36 -48.56
C PRO A 5 2.82 -36.89 -47.36
N PRO A 6 3.09 -35.57 -47.26
CA PRO A 6 3.84 -35.01 -46.16
C PRO A 6 3.14 -35.30 -44.82
N PRO A 7 3.91 -35.50 -43.74
CA PRO A 7 3.35 -35.73 -42.41
C PRO A 7 2.47 -34.55 -41.98
N PRO A 8 1.40 -34.80 -41.19
CA PRO A 8 0.58 -33.72 -40.64
C PRO A 8 1.47 -32.76 -39.85
N MET A 9 1.30 -31.46 -40.06
CA MET A 9 1.97 -30.46 -39.23
C MET A 9 1.63 -30.74 -37.75
N PRO A 10 2.63 -30.67 -36.84
CA PRO A 10 2.35 -30.61 -35.42
C PRO A 10 1.29 -29.54 -35.21
N GLN A 11 0.25 -29.83 -34.44
CA GLN A 11 -0.70 -28.81 -33.97
C GLN A 11 0.08 -27.84 -33.11
N GLY A 12 0.74 -26.89 -33.77
CA GLY A 12 1.43 -25.79 -33.17
C GLY A 12 0.42 -25.08 -32.29
N ARG A 13 0.76 -25.03 -31.00
CA ARG A 13 0.21 -24.08 -30.04
C ARG A 13 -0.10 -22.80 -30.80
N ILE A 14 -1.39 -22.51 -30.95
CA ILE A 14 -1.87 -21.23 -31.47
C ILE A 14 -1.20 -20.19 -30.59
N GLU A 15 -0.17 -19.53 -31.13
CA GLU A 15 0.22 -18.24 -30.60
C GLU A 15 -1.04 -17.39 -30.71
N GLU A 16 -1.63 -17.06 -29.57
CA GLU A 16 -2.69 -16.06 -29.44
C GLU A 16 -2.08 -14.71 -29.84
N GLY A 17 -1.86 -14.55 -31.14
CA GLY A 17 -1.60 -13.27 -31.76
C GLY A 17 -2.79 -12.38 -31.47
N PHE A 18 -2.48 -11.18 -30.98
CA PHE A 18 -3.40 -10.06 -30.77
C PHE A 18 -4.45 -10.01 -31.89
N ARG A 19 -5.67 -10.47 -31.58
CA ARG A 19 -6.84 -10.16 -32.40
C ARG A 19 -7.23 -8.73 -32.02
N PRO A 20 -7.23 -7.76 -32.95
CA PRO A 20 -8.02 -6.56 -32.77
C PRO A 20 -9.49 -6.99 -32.96
N GLY A 21 -10.02 -7.72 -31.99
CA GLY A 21 -11.44 -7.93 -31.86
C GLY A 21 -12.03 -6.58 -31.49
N GLY A 22 -12.74 -5.96 -32.44
CA GLY A 22 -13.72 -4.94 -32.08
C GLY A 22 -14.62 -5.49 -30.97
N PRO A 23 -15.08 -4.64 -30.04
CA PRO A 23 -15.87 -5.09 -28.91
C PRO A 23 -17.06 -5.91 -29.41
N PRO A 24 -17.37 -7.07 -28.81
CA PRO A 24 -18.56 -7.82 -29.17
C PRO A 24 -19.79 -6.91 -29.05
N PRO A 25 -20.74 -7.01 -29.99
CA PRO A 25 -21.96 -6.22 -29.91
C PRO A 25 -22.73 -6.67 -28.65
N ASP A 26 -23.05 -5.69 -27.80
CA ASP A 26 -23.85 -5.80 -26.58
C ASP A 26 -23.19 -6.30 -25.28
N GLU A 27 -21.88 -6.15 -25.09
CA GLU A 27 -21.33 -6.19 -23.73
C GLU A 27 -21.58 -4.84 -23.03
N GLN A 28 -22.80 -4.63 -22.52
CA GLN A 28 -23.10 -3.50 -21.65
C GLN A 28 -22.15 -3.54 -20.45
N VAL A 29 -21.15 -2.67 -20.46
CA VAL A 29 -20.24 -2.52 -19.33
C VAL A 29 -21.07 -2.05 -18.16
N SER A 30 -21.31 -2.95 -17.20
CA SER A 30 -22.11 -2.67 -16.01
C SER A 30 -21.58 -1.40 -15.34
N GLY A 31 -22.46 -0.46 -15.01
CA GLY A 31 -22.09 0.79 -14.32
C GLY A 31 -21.29 0.55 -13.02
N PHE A 32 -21.49 -0.61 -12.38
CA PHE A 32 -20.68 -1.06 -11.24
C PHE A 32 -19.20 -1.23 -11.60
N VAL A 33 -18.88 -1.80 -12.77
CA VAL A 33 -17.50 -1.97 -13.26
C VAL A 33 -16.86 -0.62 -13.53
N VAL A 34 -17.59 0.28 -14.20
CA VAL A 34 -17.14 1.64 -14.45
C VAL A 34 -16.82 2.34 -13.13
N GLY A 35 -17.73 2.26 -12.15
CA GLY A 35 -17.54 2.82 -10.81
C GLY A 35 -16.29 2.28 -10.11
N MET A 36 -16.07 0.96 -10.10
CA MET A 36 -14.87 0.38 -9.50
C MET A 36 -13.58 0.86 -10.17
N ASN A 37 -13.57 1.00 -11.50
CA ASN A 37 -12.39 1.47 -12.23
C ASN A 37 -12.09 2.95 -11.98
N VAL A 38 -13.13 3.79 -11.89
CA VAL A 38 -13.01 5.19 -11.48
C VAL A 38 -12.46 5.26 -10.06
N THR A 39 -13.05 4.55 -9.10
CA THR A 39 -12.59 4.52 -7.71
C THR A 39 -11.14 4.06 -7.62
N ASN A 40 -10.76 2.99 -8.34
CA ASN A 40 -9.38 2.50 -8.35
C ASN A 40 -8.40 3.56 -8.87
N THR A 41 -8.73 4.23 -9.98
CA THR A 41 -7.88 5.26 -10.58
C THR A 41 -7.71 6.47 -9.66
N VAL A 42 -8.83 6.96 -9.11
CA VAL A 42 -8.82 8.07 -8.13
C VAL A 42 -8.01 7.68 -6.90
N THR A 43 -8.17 6.45 -6.41
CA THR A 43 -7.40 5.96 -5.25
C THR A 43 -5.90 5.99 -5.54
N HIS A 44 -5.43 5.50 -6.69
CA HIS A 44 -4.00 5.57 -7.04
C HIS A 44 -3.48 7.01 -7.10
N LEU A 45 -4.25 7.93 -7.69
CA LEU A 45 -3.89 9.34 -7.72
C LEU A 45 -3.73 9.91 -6.31
N LEU A 46 -4.67 9.61 -5.42
CA LEU A 46 -4.65 10.08 -4.03
C LEU A 46 -3.51 9.46 -3.22
N LEU A 47 -3.18 8.18 -3.42
CA LEU A 47 -2.01 7.54 -2.80
C LEU A 47 -0.71 8.24 -3.21
N GLY A 48 -0.60 8.62 -4.50
CA GLY A 48 0.50 9.43 -5.01
C GLY A 48 0.56 10.81 -4.34
N ALA A 49 -0.58 11.49 -4.21
CA ALA A 49 -0.67 12.79 -3.54
C ALA A 49 -0.26 12.73 -2.07
N VAL A 50 -0.69 11.70 -1.33
CA VAL A 50 -0.29 11.46 0.06
C VAL A 50 1.21 11.24 0.18
N ALA A 51 1.78 10.38 -0.67
CA ALA A 51 3.20 10.10 -0.64
C ALA A 51 4.04 11.34 -0.98
N PHE A 52 3.65 12.08 -2.02
CA PHE A 52 4.33 13.29 -2.43
C PHE A 52 4.25 14.39 -1.35
N THR A 53 3.10 14.53 -0.70
CA THR A 53 2.94 15.47 0.44
C THR A 53 3.89 15.11 1.57
N ALA A 54 3.97 13.83 1.96
CA ALA A 54 4.88 13.37 3.01
C ALA A 54 6.36 13.63 2.65
N PHE A 55 6.73 13.40 1.39
CA PHE A 55 8.10 13.67 0.91
C PHE A 55 8.39 15.17 0.88
N ILE A 56 7.45 16.02 0.46
CA ILE A 56 7.62 17.47 0.57
C ILE A 56 7.83 17.87 2.03
N CYS A 57 6.99 17.38 2.95
CA CYS A 57 7.10 17.73 4.37
C CYS A 57 8.47 17.42 4.96
N ILE A 58 9.07 16.27 4.60
CA ILE A 58 10.36 15.86 5.17
C ILE A 58 11.57 16.51 4.50
N ASN A 59 11.43 17.01 3.27
CA ASN A 59 12.53 17.70 2.55
C ASN A 59 12.42 19.23 2.61
N THR A 60 11.27 19.77 2.99
CA THR A 60 11.12 21.22 3.14
C THR A 60 11.87 21.66 4.38
N LYS A 61 12.97 22.36 4.19
CA LYS A 61 13.69 23.02 5.30
C LYS A 61 13.01 24.35 5.58
N ARG A 62 12.57 24.57 6.81
CA ARG A 62 12.22 25.91 7.30
C ARG A 62 13.25 26.30 8.34
N GLU A 63 14.03 27.33 8.03
CA GLU A 63 14.83 28.02 9.03
C GLU A 63 13.85 28.70 9.99
N PHE A 64 13.66 28.11 11.16
CA PHE A 64 12.93 28.75 12.24
C PHE A 64 13.96 29.17 13.28
N TYR A 65 14.25 30.47 13.34
CA TYR A 65 15.03 31.09 14.42
C TYR A 65 16.40 30.43 14.70
N ASP A 66 17.37 30.48 13.78
CA ASP A 66 18.77 30.00 13.96
C ASP A 66 18.96 28.55 14.48
N VAL A 67 17.87 27.82 14.71
CA VAL A 67 17.85 26.43 15.12
C VAL A 67 17.52 25.66 13.87
N SER A 68 18.56 25.20 13.19
CA SER A 68 18.43 24.08 12.26
C SER A 68 17.78 22.95 13.05
N ILE A 69 16.47 22.74 12.88
CA ILE A 69 15.75 21.63 13.50
C ILE A 69 16.56 20.39 13.18
N VAL A 70 17.15 19.78 14.21
CA VAL A 70 18.15 18.72 14.06
C VAL A 70 17.56 17.67 13.14
N GLU A 71 18.02 17.67 11.89
CA GLU A 71 17.62 16.67 10.91
C GLU A 71 18.20 15.35 11.38
N ILE A 72 17.39 14.54 12.07
CA ILE A 72 17.79 13.18 12.43
C ILE A 72 17.56 12.35 11.16
N PRO A 73 18.63 11.90 10.47
CA PRO A 73 18.48 11.24 9.17
C PRO A 73 17.62 9.98 9.26
N LYS A 74 17.61 9.33 10.43
CA LYS A 74 16.78 8.15 10.72
C LYS A 74 15.29 8.45 10.73
N LEU A 75 14.88 9.60 11.26
CA LEU A 75 13.47 10.02 11.23
C LEU A 75 13.03 10.39 9.81
N SER A 76 13.92 10.98 9.01
CA SER A 76 13.65 11.20 7.59
C SER A 76 13.50 9.89 6.82
N ALA A 77 14.44 8.95 7.02
CA ALA A 77 14.38 7.61 6.45
C ALA A 77 13.12 6.82 6.89
N HIS A 78 12.66 7.01 8.14
CA HIS A 78 11.38 6.46 8.60
C HIS A 78 10.23 6.90 7.70
N VAL A 79 10.10 8.21 7.42
CA VAL A 79 9.03 8.73 6.56
C VAL A 79 9.09 8.09 5.17
N TYR A 80 10.26 8.05 4.54
CA TYR A 80 10.41 7.42 3.23
C TYR A 80 10.01 5.96 3.23
N LEU A 81 10.58 5.15 4.13
CA LEU A 81 10.34 3.72 4.17
C LEU A 81 8.89 3.38 4.57
N SER A 82 8.31 4.11 5.52
CA SER A 82 6.93 3.89 5.95
C SER A 82 5.92 4.33 4.90
N VAL A 83 6.14 5.45 4.19
CA VAL A 83 5.25 5.90 3.11
C VAL A 83 5.35 4.96 1.90
N VAL A 84 6.56 4.62 1.45
CA VAL A 84 6.74 3.65 0.35
C VAL A 84 6.16 2.29 0.74
N GLY A 85 6.39 1.84 1.98
CA GLY A 85 5.87 0.58 2.49
C GLY A 85 4.34 0.55 2.55
N TYR A 86 3.72 1.40 3.38
CA TYR A 86 2.27 1.40 3.60
C TYR A 86 1.46 2.01 2.46
N VAL A 87 1.80 3.24 2.05
CA VAL A 87 0.97 4.04 1.14
C VAL A 87 1.14 3.56 -0.30
N LEU A 88 2.36 3.21 -0.71
CA LEU A 88 2.57 2.78 -2.10
C LEU A 88 2.45 1.27 -2.23
N LEU A 89 3.32 0.48 -1.61
CA LEU A 89 3.42 -0.95 -1.89
C LEU A 89 2.26 -1.77 -1.29
N VAL A 90 2.00 -1.68 0.02
CA VAL A 90 0.93 -2.48 0.65
C VAL A 90 -0.44 -2.10 0.08
N SER A 91 -0.68 -0.81 -0.14
CA SER A 91 -1.89 -0.31 -0.81
C SER A 91 -1.99 -0.82 -2.25
N GLN A 92 -0.89 -0.79 -3.02
CA GLN A 92 -0.84 -1.36 -4.38
C GLN A 92 -1.13 -2.86 -4.38
N ALA A 93 -0.66 -3.60 -3.38
CA ALA A 93 -1.00 -5.02 -3.26
C ALA A 93 -2.53 -5.17 -3.17
N VAL A 94 -3.21 -4.47 -2.25
CA VAL A 94 -4.67 -4.52 -2.12
C VAL A 94 -5.38 -4.18 -3.43
N LEU A 95 -4.96 -3.10 -4.11
CA LEU A 95 -5.56 -2.66 -5.36
C LEU A 95 -5.29 -3.62 -6.54
N SER A 96 -4.15 -4.33 -6.53
CA SER A 96 -3.78 -5.30 -7.58
C SER A 96 -4.69 -6.52 -7.66
N LEU A 97 -5.45 -6.79 -6.60
CA LEU A 97 -6.44 -7.87 -6.57
C LEU A 97 -7.75 -7.51 -7.26
N ASN A 98 -7.93 -6.27 -7.73
CA ASN A 98 -9.12 -5.88 -8.47
C ASN A 98 -9.26 -6.75 -9.75
N PRO A 99 -10.31 -7.59 -9.85
CA PRO A 99 -10.50 -8.53 -10.95
C PRO A 99 -10.70 -7.87 -12.31
N ARG A 100 -11.00 -6.57 -12.35
CA ARG A 100 -11.36 -5.81 -13.56
C ARG A 100 -10.51 -4.54 -13.75
N SER A 101 -9.38 -4.43 -13.05
CA SER A 101 -8.45 -3.32 -13.25
C SER A 101 -7.68 -3.49 -14.56
N GLY A 102 -7.72 -2.46 -15.42
CA GLY A 102 -7.02 -2.48 -16.71
C GLY A 102 -5.50 -2.69 -16.62
N TRP A 103 -4.89 -2.43 -15.46
CA TRP A 103 -3.46 -2.70 -15.22
C TRP A 103 -3.15 -4.20 -15.08
N GLY A 104 -4.10 -4.99 -14.56
CA GLY A 104 -3.93 -6.41 -14.30
C GLY A 104 -4.50 -7.33 -15.37
N ASP A 105 -5.31 -6.83 -16.31
CA ASP A 105 -6.05 -7.69 -17.25
C ASP A 105 -5.17 -8.53 -18.17
N ASN A 106 -3.89 -8.16 -18.32
CA ASN A 106 -2.90 -8.94 -19.06
C ASN A 106 -2.32 -10.14 -18.28
N PHE A 107 -2.56 -10.26 -16.97
CA PHE A 107 -2.03 -11.33 -16.13
C PHE A 107 -3.10 -12.36 -15.73
N LYS A 108 -2.84 -13.66 -16.00
CA LYS A 108 -3.68 -14.76 -15.52
C LYS A 108 -3.72 -14.78 -13.97
N TYR A 109 -4.88 -15.09 -13.39
CA TYR A 109 -5.16 -15.06 -11.94
C TYR A 109 -4.09 -15.70 -11.02
N PRO A 110 -3.49 -16.87 -11.35
CA PRO A 110 -2.42 -17.44 -10.53
C PRO A 110 -1.17 -16.54 -10.41
N LYS A 111 -0.90 -15.71 -11.43
CA LYS A 111 0.20 -14.75 -11.42
C LYS A 111 -0.18 -13.49 -10.61
N LYS A 112 -1.44 -13.06 -10.66
CA LYS A 112 -1.95 -11.93 -9.86
C LYS A 112 -1.79 -12.19 -8.36
N THR A 113 -2.18 -13.37 -7.90
CA THR A 113 -2.06 -13.75 -6.49
C THR A 113 -0.59 -13.77 -6.04
N LYS A 114 0.34 -14.29 -6.84
CA LYS A 114 1.78 -14.24 -6.49
C LYS A 114 2.32 -12.82 -6.40
N ILE A 115 1.96 -11.95 -7.37
CA ILE A 115 2.35 -10.54 -7.37
C ILE A 115 1.84 -9.84 -6.10
N TYR A 116 0.57 -10.09 -5.71
CA TYR A 116 0.00 -9.58 -4.46
C TYR A 116 0.89 -9.90 -3.26
N TRP A 117 1.20 -11.18 -3.04
CA TRP A 117 2.01 -11.61 -1.90
C TRP A 117 3.42 -11.03 -1.94
N SER A 118 4.05 -10.96 -3.12
CA SER A 118 5.39 -10.40 -3.25
C SER A 118 5.43 -8.90 -2.93
N ILE A 119 4.52 -8.11 -3.52
CA ILE A 119 4.45 -6.66 -3.27
C ILE A 119 4.11 -6.39 -1.80
N GLN A 120 3.19 -7.17 -1.23
CA GLN A 120 2.82 -7.04 0.16
C GLN A 120 4.00 -7.30 1.10
N VAL A 121 4.71 -8.41 0.92
CA VAL A 121 5.85 -8.78 1.77
C VAL A 121 6.94 -7.72 1.69
N LEU A 122 7.23 -7.21 0.49
CA LEU A 122 8.18 -6.13 0.29
C LEU A 122 7.74 -4.83 0.98
N GLY A 123 6.47 -4.44 0.80
CA GLY A 123 5.91 -3.24 1.43
C GLY A 123 5.94 -3.30 2.95
N SER A 124 5.56 -4.44 3.53
CA SER A 124 5.61 -4.65 4.98
C SER A 124 7.05 -4.68 5.51
N PHE A 125 8.00 -5.24 4.77
CA PHE A 125 9.42 -5.20 5.14
C PHE A 125 9.94 -3.76 5.23
N LEU A 126 9.67 -2.91 4.21
CA LEU A 126 10.06 -1.50 4.25
C LEU A 126 9.37 -0.76 5.40
N ALA A 127 8.08 -1.00 5.63
CA ALA A 127 7.34 -0.38 6.73
C ALA A 127 7.92 -0.75 8.11
N ILE A 128 8.34 -2.01 8.30
CA ILE A 128 9.00 -2.48 9.53
C ILE A 128 10.36 -1.79 9.72
N LEU A 129 11.20 -1.74 8.68
CA LEU A 129 12.47 -1.02 8.74
C LEU A 129 12.26 0.46 9.07
N GLY A 130 11.27 1.10 8.45
CA GLY A 130 10.89 2.47 8.77
C GLY A 130 10.51 2.62 10.25
N GLY A 131 9.68 1.72 10.79
CA GLY A 131 9.29 1.74 12.20
C GLY A 131 10.48 1.58 13.16
N ILE A 132 11.42 0.69 12.85
CA ILE A 132 12.65 0.51 13.64
C ILE A 132 13.48 1.81 13.62
N LEU A 133 13.66 2.43 12.44
CA LEU A 133 14.38 3.70 12.32
C LEU A 133 13.71 4.85 13.09
N ALA A 134 12.36 4.87 13.16
CA ALA A 134 11.66 5.82 14.03
C ALA A 134 11.99 5.63 15.50
N ILE A 135 11.95 4.39 15.99
CA ILE A 135 12.27 4.08 17.39
C ILE A 135 13.71 4.52 17.71
N VAL A 136 14.66 4.16 16.84
CA VAL A 136 16.07 4.56 17.03
C VAL A 136 16.23 6.08 16.94
N GLY A 137 15.57 6.73 15.97
CA GLY A 137 15.66 8.18 15.77
C GLY A 137 15.07 8.99 16.93
N VAL A 138 13.94 8.55 17.50
CA VAL A 138 13.36 9.19 18.70
C VAL A 138 14.28 9.01 19.91
N LYS A 139 14.91 7.83 20.06
CA LYS A 139 15.88 7.61 21.12
C LYS A 139 17.06 8.57 21.00
N GLU A 140 17.62 8.73 19.79
CA GLU A 140 18.72 9.68 19.57
C GLU A 140 18.31 11.12 19.85
N LEU A 141 17.10 11.52 19.46
CA LEU A 141 16.57 12.85 19.77
C LEU A 141 16.48 13.09 21.29
N ASN A 142 16.09 12.05 22.04
CA ASN A 142 16.03 12.09 23.50
C ASN A 142 17.41 12.08 24.18
N ASP A 143 18.41 11.50 23.53
CA ASP A 143 19.79 11.47 24.03
C ASP A 143 20.51 12.81 23.76
N LEU A 144 20.00 13.65 22.86
CA LEU A 144 20.50 15.02 22.68
C LEU A 144 20.11 15.89 23.88
N ASN A 145 21.10 16.58 24.46
CA ASN A 145 20.93 17.58 25.52
C ASN A 145 20.31 18.90 24.97
N ILE A 146 19.19 18.79 24.25
CA ILE A 146 18.44 19.95 23.76
C ILE A 146 17.71 20.58 24.96
N PRO A 147 17.81 21.91 25.16
CA PRO A 147 17.10 22.61 26.23
C PRO A 147 15.59 22.30 26.22
N PRO A 148 14.94 22.14 27.39
CA PRO A 148 13.52 21.82 27.46
C PRO A 148 12.59 22.79 26.70
N LEU A 149 13.02 24.05 26.52
CA LEU A 149 12.28 25.07 25.75
C LEU A 149 12.19 24.75 24.25
N ILE A 150 13.08 23.92 23.71
CA ILE A 150 13.19 23.59 22.28
C ILE A 150 12.98 22.09 22.06
N ARG A 151 12.91 21.29 23.13
CA ARG A 151 12.74 19.85 23.05
C ARG A 151 11.33 19.54 22.53
N PRO A 152 11.18 18.90 21.36
CA PRO A 152 9.89 18.39 20.92
C PRO A 152 9.42 17.33 21.93
N ASP A 153 8.12 17.18 22.15
CA ASP A 153 7.61 16.21 23.11
C ASP A 153 7.83 14.77 22.58
N THR A 154 8.97 14.16 22.97
CA THR A 154 9.60 13.01 22.27
C THR A 154 9.56 11.71 23.05
N GLY A 155 8.68 11.58 24.05
CA GLY A 155 8.43 10.29 24.69
C GLY A 155 7.97 9.26 23.65
N HIS A 156 8.56 8.05 23.66
CA HIS A 156 8.26 6.99 22.69
C HIS A 156 6.76 6.65 22.59
N LEU A 157 5.97 6.92 23.63
CA LEU A 157 4.53 6.66 23.70
C LEU A 157 3.68 7.88 24.09
N ASN A 158 4.24 9.09 24.10
CA ASN A 158 3.50 10.27 24.57
C ASN A 158 2.66 10.95 23.49
N SER A 159 2.79 10.52 22.23
CA SER A 159 2.04 11.07 21.11
C SER A 159 1.11 10.04 20.49
N ALA A 160 -0.10 10.46 20.13
CA ALA A 160 -1.07 9.64 19.41
C ALA A 160 -0.47 9.00 18.15
N HIS A 161 0.33 9.73 17.38
CA HIS A 161 1.01 9.20 16.20
C HIS A 161 1.93 8.01 16.56
N ASN A 162 2.70 8.12 17.65
CA ASN A 162 3.65 7.08 18.05
C ASN A 162 2.92 5.83 18.55
N ILE A 163 1.84 5.99 19.33
CA ILE A 163 1.01 4.89 19.82
C ILE A 163 0.36 4.15 18.64
N VAL A 164 -0.33 4.89 17.77
CA VAL A 164 -1.01 4.32 16.60
C VAL A 164 0.01 3.69 15.63
N GLY A 165 1.16 4.34 15.43
CA GLY A 165 2.26 3.83 14.62
C GLY A 165 2.85 2.53 15.15
N LEU A 166 2.99 2.39 16.48
CA LEU A 166 3.43 1.14 17.10
C LEU A 166 2.41 0.01 16.90
N VAL A 167 1.11 0.31 17.06
CA VAL A 167 0.04 -0.67 16.78
C VAL A 167 0.10 -1.12 15.32
N ALA A 168 0.27 -0.19 14.37
CA ALA A 168 0.45 -0.52 12.96
C ALA A 168 1.68 -1.40 12.73
N LEU A 169 2.81 -1.12 13.38
CA LEU A 169 4.05 -1.89 13.25
C LEU A 169 3.88 -3.35 13.73
N VAL A 170 3.18 -3.56 14.85
CA VAL A 170 2.88 -4.91 15.36
C VAL A 170 2.00 -5.67 14.39
N LEU A 171 0.89 -5.08 13.95
CA LEU A 171 -0.03 -5.73 12.99
C LEU A 171 0.65 -6.00 11.64
N THR A 172 1.55 -5.12 11.21
CA THR A 172 2.37 -5.29 10.00
C THR A 172 3.33 -6.45 10.14
N SER A 173 3.93 -6.63 11.31
CA SER A 173 4.83 -7.76 11.58
C SER A 173 4.08 -9.09 11.49
N VAL A 174 2.86 -9.16 12.03
CA VAL A 174 1.97 -10.32 11.88
C VAL A 174 1.63 -10.57 10.41
N SER A 175 1.26 -9.52 9.68
CA SER A 175 0.91 -9.60 8.25
C SER A 175 2.12 -9.95 7.37
N PHE A 176 3.33 -9.54 7.74
CA PHE A 176 4.57 -9.90 7.06
C PHE A 176 4.86 -11.39 7.20
N VAL A 177 4.79 -11.93 8.42
CA VAL A 177 4.97 -13.37 8.67
C VAL A 177 3.92 -14.18 7.93
N GLY A 178 2.64 -13.77 7.99
CA GLY A 178 1.58 -14.43 7.22
C GLY A 178 1.84 -14.41 5.71
N GLY A 179 2.31 -13.28 5.17
CA GLY A 179 2.65 -13.15 3.76
C GLY A 179 3.82 -14.06 3.35
N LEU A 180 4.88 -14.12 4.16
CA LEU A 180 6.01 -15.02 3.94
C LEU A 180 5.62 -16.49 3.98
N VAL A 181 4.85 -16.90 5.00
CA VAL A 181 4.37 -18.28 5.11
C VAL A 181 3.52 -18.65 3.90
N HIS A 182 2.65 -17.75 3.42
CA HIS A 182 1.90 -18.01 2.20
C HIS A 182 2.79 -18.09 0.95
N LEU A 183 3.83 -17.25 0.85
CA LEU A 183 4.73 -17.25 -0.30
C LEU A 183 5.61 -18.51 -0.36
N LEU A 184 6.07 -18.99 0.78
CA LEU A 184 7.00 -20.12 0.91
C LEU A 184 6.30 -21.48 1.06
N CYS A 185 5.15 -21.51 1.73
CA CYS A 185 4.47 -22.72 2.17
C CYS A 185 2.99 -22.75 1.75
N SER A 186 2.66 -22.24 0.55
CA SER A 186 1.27 -22.13 0.07
C SER A 186 0.48 -23.45 0.07
N SER A 187 1.16 -24.59 0.03
CA SER A 187 0.55 -25.93 0.01
C SER A 187 0.05 -26.43 1.37
N MET A 188 0.49 -25.83 2.49
CA MET A 188 0.21 -26.33 3.84
C MET A 188 -0.98 -25.64 4.54
N LEU A 189 -1.56 -24.61 3.92
CA LEU A 189 -2.56 -23.75 4.54
C LEU A 189 -3.97 -24.00 3.97
N SER A 190 -4.97 -24.05 4.86
CA SER A 190 -6.38 -23.98 4.46
C SER A 190 -6.62 -22.65 3.77
N ALA A 191 -6.64 -22.68 2.44
CA ALA A 191 -6.47 -21.49 1.61
C ALA A 191 -7.56 -20.44 1.84
N LYS A 192 -8.77 -20.80 2.27
CA LYS A 192 -9.89 -19.86 2.40
C LYS A 192 -9.87 -19.07 3.71
N ILE A 193 -9.85 -19.77 4.86
CA ILE A 193 -9.92 -19.12 6.18
C ILE A 193 -8.69 -18.25 6.42
N PHE A 194 -7.51 -18.75 6.07
CA PHE A 194 -6.28 -17.99 6.17
C PHE A 194 -6.34 -16.70 5.35
N LYS A 195 -6.77 -16.77 4.08
CA LYS A 195 -6.88 -15.58 3.21
C LYS A 195 -7.84 -14.54 3.77
N VAL A 196 -8.99 -14.94 4.32
CA VAL A 196 -9.96 -14.01 4.93
C VAL A 196 -9.39 -13.35 6.18
N LEU A 197 -8.85 -14.13 7.12
CA LEU A 197 -8.25 -13.57 8.35
C LEU A 197 -7.08 -12.66 8.02
N TYR A 198 -6.22 -13.09 7.11
CA TYR A 198 -5.09 -12.30 6.61
C TYR A 198 -5.55 -10.96 6.02
N SER A 199 -6.56 -11.02 5.15
CA SER A 199 -7.21 -9.86 4.56
C SER A 199 -7.74 -8.90 5.61
N CYS A 200 -8.42 -9.39 6.66
CA CYS A 200 -8.94 -8.56 7.74
C CYS A 200 -7.82 -7.87 8.53
N ILE A 201 -6.78 -8.63 8.93
CA ILE A 201 -5.63 -8.08 9.67
C ILE A 201 -4.90 -7.04 8.83
N MET A 202 -4.68 -7.30 7.54
CA MET A 202 -4.03 -6.35 6.64
C MET A 202 -4.86 -5.08 6.45
N THR A 203 -6.17 -5.22 6.30
CA THR A 203 -7.08 -4.08 6.15
C THR A 203 -7.05 -3.21 7.41
N LEU A 204 -7.12 -3.83 8.59
CA LEU A 204 -6.99 -3.13 9.87
C LEU A 204 -5.63 -2.42 9.96
N THR A 205 -4.55 -3.09 9.58
CA THR A 205 -3.20 -2.51 9.54
C THR A 205 -3.15 -1.24 8.71
N LEU A 206 -3.72 -1.26 7.49
CA LEU A 206 -3.79 -0.08 6.63
C LEU A 206 -4.64 1.04 7.23
N ILE A 207 -5.79 0.74 7.84
CA ILE A 207 -6.60 1.75 8.54
C ILE A 207 -5.76 2.46 9.61
N ILE A 208 -5.09 1.69 10.47
CA ILE A 208 -4.25 2.24 11.55
C ILE A 208 -3.07 3.04 10.98
N ALA A 209 -2.43 2.55 9.90
CA ALA A 209 -1.33 3.25 9.25
C ALA A 209 -1.76 4.60 8.63
N PHE A 210 -2.92 4.64 7.98
CA PHE A 210 -3.47 5.88 7.41
C PHE A 210 -3.89 6.88 8.51
N ILE A 211 -4.43 6.41 9.63
CA ILE A 211 -4.66 7.26 10.81
C ILE A 211 -3.33 7.85 11.31
N ALA A 212 -2.28 7.03 11.42
CA ALA A 212 -0.96 7.52 11.82
C ALA A 212 -0.41 8.59 10.84
N ILE A 213 -0.62 8.44 9.54
CA ILE A 213 -0.24 9.44 8.53
C ILE A 213 -1.01 10.75 8.72
N CYS A 214 -2.33 10.70 8.93
CA CYS A 214 -3.12 11.90 9.20
C CYS A 214 -2.62 12.64 10.45
N LEU A 215 -2.30 11.90 11.52
CA LEU A 215 -1.71 12.48 12.73
C LEU A 215 -0.31 13.07 12.48
N ALA A 216 0.48 12.50 11.59
CA ALA A 216 1.78 13.05 11.20
C ALA A 216 1.62 14.37 10.41
N PHE A 217 0.67 14.43 9.47
CA PHE A 217 0.35 15.66 8.75
C PHE A 217 -0.13 16.78 9.68
N ASP A 218 -0.94 16.43 10.68
CA ASP A 218 -1.37 17.38 11.71
C ASP A 218 -0.18 17.93 12.52
N LYS A 219 0.82 17.09 12.85
CA LYS A 219 2.07 17.58 13.45
C LYS A 219 2.81 18.53 12.53
N PHE A 220 2.87 18.27 11.22
CA PHE A 220 3.50 19.17 10.26
C PHE A 220 2.77 20.51 10.09
N ARG A 221 1.49 20.62 10.49
CA ARG A 221 0.75 21.90 10.56
C ARG A 221 1.47 22.93 11.41
N ILE A 222 1.98 22.50 12.55
CA ILE A 222 2.59 23.40 13.54
C ILE A 222 3.93 23.95 13.01
N TYR A 223 4.63 23.19 12.17
CA TYR A 223 6.04 23.46 11.85
C TYR A 223 6.30 23.89 10.40
N LEU A 224 5.50 23.44 9.43
CA LEU A 224 5.90 23.43 8.02
C LEU A 224 4.83 23.94 7.04
N LEU A 225 3.61 23.42 7.15
CA LEU A 225 2.58 23.61 6.13
C LEU A 225 1.52 24.63 6.56
N THR A 226 0.90 25.28 5.58
CA THR A 226 -0.33 26.07 5.82
C THR A 226 -1.48 25.14 6.19
N ASP A 227 -2.49 25.66 6.92
CA ASP A 227 -3.69 24.90 7.27
C ASP A 227 -4.35 24.25 6.06
N VAL A 228 -4.39 24.97 4.93
CA VAL A 228 -4.97 24.46 3.67
C VAL A 228 -4.18 23.26 3.16
N SER A 229 -2.85 23.36 3.10
CA SER A 229 -1.99 22.27 2.60
C SER A 229 -2.09 21.01 3.47
N VAL A 230 -2.13 21.17 4.80
CA VAL A 230 -2.33 20.04 5.72
C VAL A 230 -3.68 19.40 5.53
N ASN A 231 -4.74 20.21 5.48
CA ASN A 231 -6.10 19.71 5.31
C ASN A 231 -6.24 18.96 3.98
N MET A 232 -5.62 19.44 2.90
CA MET A 232 -5.57 18.72 1.63
C MET A 232 -4.85 17.37 1.74
N GLY A 233 -3.71 17.31 2.43
CA GLY A 233 -2.98 16.05 2.68
C GLY A 233 -3.80 15.04 3.48
N ILE A 234 -4.46 15.49 4.55
CA ILE A 234 -5.34 14.67 5.38
C ILE A 234 -6.56 14.19 4.57
N SER A 235 -7.21 15.08 3.82
CA SER A 235 -8.33 14.72 2.95
C SER A 235 -7.93 13.69 1.90
N ALA A 236 -6.75 13.85 1.29
CA ALA A 236 -6.24 12.88 0.33
C ALA A 236 -6.00 11.51 0.97
N ALA A 237 -5.44 11.46 2.18
CA ALA A 237 -5.24 10.21 2.93
C ALA A 237 -6.56 9.53 3.27
N VAL A 238 -7.55 10.28 3.76
CA VAL A 238 -8.88 9.75 4.10
C VAL A 238 -9.59 9.22 2.86
N LEU A 239 -9.62 9.98 1.77
CA LEU A 239 -10.26 9.56 0.52
C LEU A 239 -9.56 8.35 -0.11
N ALA A 240 -8.22 8.28 -0.06
CA ALA A 240 -7.48 7.11 -0.51
C ALA A 240 -7.83 5.87 0.32
N LEU A 241 -7.90 6.00 1.65
CA LEU A 241 -8.31 4.90 2.53
C LEU A 241 -9.73 4.41 2.19
N VAL A 242 -10.68 5.33 2.04
CA VAL A 242 -12.06 5.00 1.66
C VAL A 242 -12.11 4.26 0.32
N GLY A 243 -11.37 4.73 -0.68
CA GLY A 243 -11.24 4.07 -1.97
C GLY A 243 -10.68 2.64 -1.87
N MET A 244 -9.60 2.45 -1.10
CA MET A 244 -9.03 1.12 -0.84
C MET A 244 -10.01 0.19 -0.12
N LEU A 245 -10.76 0.69 0.87
CA LEU A 245 -11.75 -0.11 1.60
C LEU A 245 -12.88 -0.56 0.68
N MET A 246 -13.36 0.32 -0.22
CA MET A 246 -14.34 -0.06 -1.24
C MET A 246 -13.80 -1.17 -2.15
N MET A 247 -12.55 -1.06 -2.61
CA MET A 247 -11.92 -2.09 -3.44
C MET A 247 -11.79 -3.41 -2.69
N MET A 248 -11.47 -3.36 -1.39
CA MET A 248 -11.33 -4.54 -0.55
C MET A 248 -12.67 -5.26 -0.35
N ILE A 249 -13.74 -4.52 -0.07
CA ILE A 249 -15.10 -5.06 0.02
C ILE A 249 -15.53 -5.67 -1.32
N GLY A 250 -15.23 -4.99 -2.43
CA GLY A 250 -15.47 -5.51 -3.77
C GLY A 250 -14.76 -6.86 -4.01
N ASN A 251 -13.51 -6.97 -3.61
CA ASN A 251 -12.74 -8.21 -3.73
C ASN A 251 -13.35 -9.34 -2.89
N LEU A 252 -13.72 -9.07 -1.62
CA LEU A 252 -14.32 -10.07 -0.72
C LEU A 252 -15.69 -10.55 -1.21
N THR A 253 -16.53 -9.64 -1.73
CA THR A 253 -17.87 -9.97 -2.23
C THR A 253 -17.83 -10.77 -3.53
N VAL A 254 -16.95 -10.41 -4.47
CA VAL A 254 -16.80 -11.12 -5.75
C VAL A 254 -16.22 -12.52 -5.54
N ALA A 255 -15.26 -12.68 -4.64
CA ALA A 255 -14.65 -13.98 -4.38
C ALA A 255 -15.53 -14.93 -3.56
N GLY A 256 -16.36 -14.40 -2.67
CA GLY A 256 -17.39 -15.18 -1.97
C GLY A 256 -18.36 -15.86 -2.94
N GLY A 257 -18.62 -15.25 -4.11
CA GLY A 257 -19.52 -15.79 -5.13
C GLY A 257 -18.90 -16.79 -6.12
N LYS A 258 -17.57 -16.85 -6.27
CA LYS A 258 -16.90 -17.68 -7.29
C LYS A 258 -15.82 -18.63 -6.77
N GLY A 259 -15.53 -18.65 -5.47
CA GLY A 259 -14.61 -19.62 -4.87
C GLY A 259 -13.14 -19.50 -5.31
N ASN A 260 -12.80 -18.50 -6.13
CA ASN A 260 -11.47 -18.33 -6.72
C ASN A 260 -10.83 -17.02 -6.23
N PHE A 261 -10.00 -17.15 -5.19
CA PHE A 261 -8.89 -16.27 -4.85
C PHE A 261 -7.59 -17.08 -4.93
#